data_AF-A0A432DT85-F1
#
_entry.id   AF-A0A432DT85-F1
#
_cell.length_a   1.000
_cell.length_b   1.000
_cell.length_c   1.000
_cell.angle_alpha   90.00
_cell.angle_beta   90.00
_cell.angle_gamma   90.00
#
_symmetry.space_group_name_H-M   'P 1'
#
loop_
_entity.id
_entity.type
_entity.pdbx_description
1 polymer ?
#
loop_
_entity_poly.entity_id
_entity_poly.type
_entity_poly.pdbx_seq_one_letter_code
_entity_poly.pdbx_strand_id
1 'polypeptide(L)'
;MKKLLLTALLIGTFSMSYAQSDYYNDYRRSISDVNWQTVVADLLLSATQANQINALNDRYRDYDTWNRVYVVDPGRWRNDRYSELERILGRENISYLKEILQRTESCDCIRKK
;
A
#
# COMPACT_ATOMS: atom_id res chain seq x y z
N MET A 1 29.76 25.84 26.95
CA MET A 1 28.46 25.18 26.66
C MET A 1 28.17 25.24 25.16
N LYS A 2 28.55 24.21 24.40
CA LYS A 2 28.24 24.03 22.95
C LYS A 2 28.37 22.54 22.58
N LYS A 3 27.54 21.66 23.15
CA LYS A 3 27.55 20.22 22.81
C LYS A 3 26.17 19.60 22.59
N LEU A 4 25.09 20.38 22.70
CA LEU A 4 23.72 19.86 22.69
C LEU A 4 22.98 20.02 21.36
N LEU A 5 23.63 20.57 20.32
CA LEU A 5 22.96 20.81 19.02
C LEU A 5 23.11 19.64 18.02
N LEU A 6 24.10 18.76 18.21
CA LEU A 6 24.31 17.61 17.30
C LEU A 6 23.40 16.42 17.60
N THR A 7 22.94 16.26 18.84
CA THR A 7 22.12 15.11 19.24
C THR A 7 20.67 15.19 18.73
N ALA A 8 20.14 16.40 18.54
CA ALA A 8 18.78 16.59 18.01
C ALA A 8 18.66 16.26 16.52
N LEU A 9 19.74 16.42 15.74
CA LEU A 9 19.74 16.15 14.30
C LEU A 9 19.65 14.65 13.99
N LEU A 10 20.27 13.81 14.82
CA LEU A 10 20.26 12.36 14.64
C LEU A 10 18.89 11.75 14.97
N ILE A 11 18.22 12.23 16.04
CA ILE A 11 16.92 11.68 16.44
C ILE A 11 15.82 11.96 15.38
N GLY A 12 15.89 13.12 14.70
CA GLY A 12 14.90 13.52 13.70
C GLY A 12 14.97 12.78 12.36
N THR A 13 16.13 12.26 11.95
CA THR A 13 16.28 11.50 10.69
C THR A 13 15.94 10.02 10.83
N PHE A 14 16.12 9.45 12.04
CA PHE A 14 15.72 8.06 12.29
C PHE A 14 14.20 7.93 12.37
N SER A 15 13.48 8.84 13.05
CA SER A 15 12.01 8.75 13.16
C SER A 15 11.31 8.79 11.80
N MET A 16 11.80 9.60 10.85
CA MET A 16 11.25 9.65 9.49
C MET A 16 11.53 8.38 8.70
N SER A 17 12.70 7.76 8.87
CA SER A 17 13.05 6.54 8.14
C SER A 17 12.27 5.32 8.66
N TYR A 18 12.10 5.21 9.98
CA TYR A 18 11.27 4.17 10.60
C TYR A 18 9.80 4.33 10.20
N ALA A 19 9.23 5.54 10.30
CA ALA A 19 7.85 5.77 9.87
C ALA A 19 7.63 5.45 8.39
N GLN A 20 8.58 5.78 7.51
CA GLN A 20 8.49 5.45 6.08
C GLN A 20 8.56 3.94 5.81
N SER A 21 9.35 3.19 6.59
CA SER A 21 9.38 1.73 6.48
C SER A 21 8.04 1.09 6.83
N ASP A 22 7.28 1.65 7.77
CA ASP A 22 5.94 1.17 8.12
C ASP A 22 4.95 1.35 6.95
N TYR A 23 4.98 2.49 6.25
CA TYR A 23 4.14 2.70 5.07
C TYR A 23 4.44 1.69 3.95
N TYR A 24 5.71 1.34 3.74
CA TYR A 24 6.07 0.31 2.77
C TYR A 24 5.63 -1.08 3.23
N ASN A 25 5.79 -1.40 4.52
CA ASN A 25 5.31 -2.66 5.08
C ASN A 25 3.80 -2.81 4.92
N ASP A 26 3.04 -1.74 5.15
CA ASP A 26 1.59 -1.72 4.91
C ASP A 26 1.24 -1.88 3.43
N TYR A 27 2.00 -1.24 2.53
CA TYR A 27 1.86 -1.47 1.09
C TYR A 27 2.06 -2.95 0.73
N ARG A 28 3.09 -3.59 1.29
CA ARG A 28 3.35 -5.02 1.09
C ARG A 28 2.25 -5.91 1.66
N ARG A 29 1.74 -5.61 2.85
CA ARG A 29 0.60 -6.32 3.47
C ARG A 29 -0.68 -6.21 2.65
N SER A 30 -0.94 -5.05 2.05
CA SER A 30 -2.06 -4.85 1.12
C SER A 30 -1.99 -5.72 -0.14
N ILE A 31 -0.86 -6.42 -0.36
CA ILE A 31 -0.65 -7.40 -1.41
C ILE A 31 -0.64 -8.81 -0.81
N SER A 32 0.20 -9.07 0.20
CA SER A 32 0.44 -10.42 0.73
C SER A 32 -0.72 -10.99 1.53
N ASP A 33 -1.50 -10.14 2.19
CA ASP A 33 -2.52 -10.57 3.14
C ASP A 33 -3.86 -10.86 2.43
N VAL A 34 -3.91 -10.60 1.12
CA VAL A 34 -5.08 -10.83 0.26
C VAL A 34 -4.80 -12.02 -0.65
N ASN A 35 -5.69 -13.01 -0.63
CA ASN A 35 -5.66 -14.10 -1.61
C ASN A 35 -6.23 -13.62 -2.96
N TRP A 36 -5.36 -13.08 -3.81
CA TRP A 36 -5.76 -12.54 -5.11
C TRP A 36 -6.30 -13.59 -6.08
N GLN A 37 -5.91 -14.85 -5.93
CA GLN A 37 -6.47 -15.96 -6.70
C GLN A 37 -7.95 -16.17 -6.34
N THR A 38 -8.29 -16.15 -5.04
CA THR A 38 -9.68 -16.20 -4.59
C THR A 38 -10.47 -14.99 -5.08
N VAL A 39 -9.91 -13.77 -4.98
CA VAL A 39 -10.58 -12.56 -5.49
C VAL A 39 -10.88 -12.69 -6.99
N VAL A 40 -9.94 -13.18 -7.79
CA VAL A 40 -10.12 -13.41 -9.23
C VAL A 40 -11.22 -14.44 -9.49
N ALA A 41 -11.25 -15.53 -8.73
CA ALA A 41 -12.25 -16.58 -8.88
C ALA A 41 -13.66 -16.13 -8.45
N ASP A 42 -13.78 -15.52 -7.27
CA ASP A 42 -15.06 -15.12 -6.67
C ASP A 42 -15.74 -14.00 -7.46
N LEU A 43 -14.95 -13.08 -8.03
CA LEU A 43 -15.44 -12.01 -8.88
C LEU A 43 -15.52 -12.39 -10.37
N LEU A 44 -15.20 -13.64 -10.72
CA LEU A 44 -15.19 -14.13 -12.10
C LEU A 44 -14.39 -13.21 -13.06
N LEU A 45 -13.24 -12.70 -12.60
CA LEU A 45 -12.45 -11.74 -13.35
C LEU A 45 -11.87 -12.39 -14.62
N SER A 46 -11.84 -11.62 -15.70
CA SER A 46 -11.18 -12.06 -16.94
C SER A 46 -9.68 -12.25 -16.74
N ALA A 47 -9.06 -13.08 -17.60
CA ALA A 47 -7.62 -13.26 -17.60
C ALA A 47 -6.85 -11.93 -17.75
N THR A 48 -7.39 -10.99 -18.51
CA THR A 48 -6.83 -9.63 -18.65
C THR A 48 -6.83 -8.88 -17.32
N GLN A 49 -7.94 -8.90 -16.58
CA GLN A 49 -8.03 -8.24 -15.27
C GLN A 49 -7.12 -8.91 -14.25
N ALA A 50 -7.05 -10.24 -14.23
CA ALA A 50 -6.14 -10.97 -13.36
C ALA A 50 -4.67 -10.58 -13.62
N ASN A 51 -4.27 -10.49 -14.89
CA ASN A 51 -2.93 -10.04 -15.27
C ASN A 51 -2.66 -8.58 -14.86
N GLN A 52 -3.66 -7.70 -14.95
CA GLN A 52 -3.53 -6.31 -14.49
C GLN A 52 -3.36 -6.23 -12.96
N ILE A 53 -4.07 -7.06 -12.19
CA ILE A 53 -3.89 -7.16 -10.73
C ILE A 53 -2.49 -7.65 -10.40
N ASN A 54 -2.00 -8.69 -11.08
CA ASN A 54 -0.64 -9.19 -10.88
C ASN A 54 0.40 -8.10 -11.18
N ALA A 55 0.26 -7.38 -12.29
CA ALA A 55 1.14 -6.26 -12.63
C ALA A 55 1.09 -5.12 -11.58
N LEU A 56 -0.09 -4.84 -11.01
CA LEU A 56 -0.24 -3.86 -9.95
C LEU A 56 0.44 -4.32 -8.63
N ASN A 57 0.30 -5.59 -8.29
CA ASN A 57 0.92 -6.20 -7.10
C ASN A 57 2.45 -6.27 -7.20
N ASP A 58 2.96 -6.38 -8.42
CA ASP A 58 4.40 -6.41 -8.71
C ASP A 58 5.02 -5.02 -8.94
N ARG A 59 4.23 -3.94 -8.89
CA ARG A 59 4.66 -2.58 -9.28
C ARG A 59 5.87 -2.07 -8.48
N TYR A 60 5.89 -2.28 -7.17
CA TYR A 60 6.99 -1.88 -6.29
C TYR A 60 7.44 -3.08 -5.46
N ARG A 61 8.41 -3.83 -5.98
CA ARG A 61 8.90 -5.06 -5.35
C ARG A 61 9.80 -4.83 -4.15
N ASP A 62 10.42 -3.67 -4.07
CA ASP A 62 11.38 -3.28 -3.05
C ASP A 62 11.09 -1.88 -2.49
N TYR A 63 11.67 -1.59 -1.33
CA TYR A 63 11.48 -0.31 -0.65
C TYR A 63 11.98 0.87 -1.49
N ASP A 64 13.10 0.73 -2.19
CA ASP A 64 13.71 1.84 -2.93
C ASP A 64 12.85 2.29 -4.11
N THR A 65 12.29 1.34 -4.87
CA THR A 65 11.34 1.61 -5.97
C THR A 65 10.08 2.29 -5.48
N TRP A 66 9.53 1.83 -4.34
CA TRP A 66 8.38 2.45 -3.69
C TRP A 66 8.70 3.86 -3.17
N ASN A 67 9.83 4.01 -2.48
CA ASN A 67 10.25 5.25 -1.82
C ASN A 67 10.50 6.36 -2.84
N ARG A 68 11.09 6.05 -4.00
CA ARG A 68 11.27 7.03 -5.08
C ARG A 68 9.96 7.71 -5.51
N VAL A 69 8.83 7.03 -5.38
CA VAL A 69 7.52 7.56 -5.77
C VAL A 69 6.83 8.26 -4.59
N TYR A 70 6.89 7.67 -3.39
CA TYR A 70 6.06 8.10 -2.26
C TYR A 70 6.81 8.83 -1.13
N VAL A 71 8.13 9.04 -1.21
CA VAL A 71 8.91 9.71 -0.15
C VAL A 71 8.32 11.06 0.32
N VAL A 72 7.75 11.84 -0.61
CA VAL A 72 7.16 13.16 -0.29
C VAL A 72 5.81 13.02 0.41
N ASP A 73 5.03 12.01 0.04
CA ASP A 73 3.72 11.72 0.65
C ASP A 73 3.53 10.20 0.75
N PRO A 74 4.06 9.58 1.82
CA PRO A 74 3.95 8.15 2.07
C PRO A 74 2.52 7.67 2.25
N GLY A 75 1.54 8.55 2.46
CA GLY A 75 0.14 8.16 2.58
C GLY A 75 -0.54 7.91 1.24
N ARG A 76 -0.02 8.51 0.16
CA ARG A 76 -0.65 8.55 -1.17
C ARG A 76 -0.82 7.17 -1.82
N TRP A 77 0.09 6.23 -1.56
CA TRP A 77 0.07 4.91 -2.21
C TRP A 77 -1.27 4.18 -2.05
N ARG A 78 -1.98 4.40 -0.93
CA ARG A 78 -3.28 3.78 -0.65
C ARG A 78 -4.31 4.19 -1.68
N ASN A 79 -4.39 5.50 -1.93
CA ASN A 79 -5.33 6.07 -2.90
C ASN A 79 -4.96 5.66 -4.32
N ASP A 80 -3.67 5.71 -4.67
CA ASP A 80 -3.19 5.33 -6.00
C ASP A 80 -3.47 3.84 -6.27
N ARG A 81 -3.21 2.96 -5.30
CA ARG A 81 -3.52 1.52 -5.42
C ARG A 81 -5.02 1.25 -5.49
N TYR A 82 -5.82 1.91 -4.65
CA TYR A 82 -7.27 1.75 -4.65
C TYR A 82 -7.90 2.21 -5.96
N SER A 83 -7.45 3.35 -6.50
CA SER A 83 -7.91 3.86 -7.79
C SER A 83 -7.59 2.90 -8.94
N GLU A 84 -6.41 2.28 -8.93
CA GLU A 84 -6.02 1.29 -9.93
C GLU A 84 -6.82 -0.01 -9.81
N LEU A 85 -7.07 -0.48 -8.59
CA LEU A 85 -7.96 -1.62 -8.37
C LEU A 85 -9.37 -1.32 -8.89
N GLU A 86 -9.93 -0.15 -8.57
CA GLU A 86 -11.24 0.30 -9.08
C GLU A 86 -11.29 0.31 -10.61
N ARG A 87 -10.23 0.80 -11.26
CA ARG A 87 -10.10 0.80 -12.72
C ARG A 87 -10.07 -0.60 -13.32
N ILE A 88 -9.40 -1.56 -12.67
CA ILE A 88 -9.29 -2.94 -13.16
C ILE A 88 -10.59 -3.72 -12.95
N LEU A 89 -11.22 -3.55 -11.80
CA LEU A 89 -12.33 -4.39 -11.36
C LEU A 89 -13.69 -3.89 -11.84
N GLY A 90 -13.80 -2.58 -12.11
CA GLY A 90 -15.08 -1.94 -12.36
C GLY A 90 -15.75 -1.48 -11.07
N ARG A 91 -16.73 -0.58 -11.24
CA ARG A 91 -17.39 0.14 -10.14
C ARG A 91 -18.27 -0.78 -9.30
N GLU A 92 -18.82 -1.83 -9.90
CA GLU A 92 -19.65 -2.82 -9.21
C GLU A 92 -18.85 -3.70 -8.25
N ASN A 93 -17.60 -4.04 -8.60
CA ASN A 93 -16.79 -5.01 -7.86
C ASN A 93 -15.93 -4.37 -6.77
N ILE A 94 -15.73 -3.04 -6.81
CA ILE A 94 -14.88 -2.35 -5.84
C ILE A 94 -15.49 -2.33 -4.42
N SER A 95 -16.82 -2.39 -4.31
CA SER A 95 -17.51 -2.48 -3.01
C SER A 95 -17.23 -3.81 -2.30
N TYR A 96 -17.21 -4.92 -3.04
CA TYR A 96 -16.84 -6.23 -2.51
C TYR A 96 -15.38 -6.26 -2.05
N LEU A 97 -14.48 -5.64 -2.81
CA LEU A 97 -13.06 -5.60 -2.44
C LEU A 97 -12.79 -4.71 -1.23
N LYS A 98 -13.56 -3.62 -1.04
CA LYS A 98 -13.53 -2.84 0.21
C LYS A 98 -13.86 -3.71 1.43
N GLU A 99 -14.82 -4.61 1.32
CA GLU A 99 -15.18 -5.51 2.43
C GLU A 99 -14.06 -6.52 2.71
N ILE A 100 -13.42 -7.08 1.68
CA ILE A 100 -12.27 -7.98 1.85
C ILE A 100 -11.10 -7.26 2.51
N LEU A 101 -10.75 -6.07 1.99
CA LEU A 101 -9.64 -5.28 2.52
C LEU A 101 -9.90 -4.84 3.96
N GLN A 102 -11.14 -4.45 4.30
CA GLN A 102 -11.52 -4.08 5.66
C GLN A 102 -11.48 -5.25 6.66
N ARG A 103 -11.66 -6.50 6.19
CA ARG A 103 -11.59 -7.71 7.03
C ARG A 103 -10.16 -8.19 7.26
N THR A 104 -9.25 -7.93 6.33
CA THR A 104 -7.81 -8.10 6.57
C THR A 104 -7.34 -6.98 7.51
N GLU A 105 -6.67 -7.32 8.61
CA GLU A 105 -6.07 -6.35 9.57
C GLU A 105 -5.09 -5.36 8.90
N SER A 106 -4.75 -5.60 7.63
CA SER A 106 -4.13 -4.66 6.70
C SER A 106 -4.92 -3.35 6.47
N CYS A 107 -6.03 -3.07 7.18
CA CYS A 107 -6.89 -1.90 7.00
C CYS A 107 -7.11 -0.99 8.21
N ASP A 108 -6.27 -1.04 9.24
CA ASP A 108 -6.07 0.17 10.07
C ASP A 108 -5.65 1.39 9.21
N CYS A 109 -5.24 1.14 7.96
CA CYS A 109 -4.85 2.10 6.94
C CYS A 109 -6.01 2.79 6.20
N ILE A 110 -7.25 2.26 6.20
CA ILE A 110 -8.43 2.89 5.57
C ILE A 110 -9.26 3.69 6.60
N ARG A 111 -9.08 3.42 7.90
CA ARG A 111 -9.86 4.02 9.00
C ARG A 111 -9.16 5.18 9.73
N LYS A 112 -8.17 5.84 9.14
CA LYS A 112 -7.67 7.12 9.69
C LYS A 112 -8.36 8.28 8.98
N LYS A 113 -9.62 8.53 9.39
CA LYS A 113 -10.17 9.88 9.44
C LYS A 113 -9.76 10.51 10.77
#